data_AF-A0A131XIY9-F1
#
_entry.id   AF-A0A131XIY9-F1
#
_cell.length_a   1.000
_cell.length_b   1.000
_cell.length_c   1.000
_cell.angle_alpha   90.00
_cell.angle_beta   90.00
_cell.angle_gamma   90.00
#
_symmetry.space_group_name_H-M   'P 1'
#
loop_
_entity.id
_entity.type
_entity.pdbx_description
1 polymer ?
#
loop_
_entity_poly.entity_id
_entity_poly.type
_entity_poly.pdbx_seq_one_letter_code
_entity_poly.pdbx_strand_id
1 'polypeptide(L)'
;GSWIKVLSVERDRFVVCLVGQTVVAVSQIFILSIPPRLAAVWFSAQEVSRACSFGVFGNQLGIALGFLIPPQIVTGSPETAEGLEEIGRGLTILCYGVAIFSSVVLVGILLGFRDKPPRPPSRAQVSREQADPTGYWHSMRNLLRNVNYMLLLVTYGINVGTFYAISTLLNQVFLTYFKDQETTAGWLGLSLVISGMVGSVLCGIVLDETHRYKETTLVVYVFSLAGMVAYTYVLDTAILWPVFFVTCLLGFFMTGYLPLGFEFAAEVTFPEPEGTSSGLLNASAQVFGILFTMVAGKMLVVYGDRTTNLALSGALLVGTILTALIRSDLRRRHAQLQSEPSAIVST
;
A
#
# COMPACT_ATOMS: atom_id res chain seq x y z
N GLY A 1 13.56 -10.89 -12.97
CA GLY A 1 12.22 -10.29 -13.10
C GLY A 1 12.11 -9.47 -14.38
N SER A 2 12.57 -8.22 -14.36
CA SER A 2 12.40 -7.25 -15.47
C SER A 2 12.91 -7.76 -16.82
N TRP A 3 14.11 -8.34 -16.89
CA TRP A 3 14.65 -8.93 -18.13
C TRP A 3 13.84 -10.11 -18.68
N ILE A 4 13.18 -10.89 -17.81
CA ILE A 4 12.32 -12.01 -18.25
C ILE A 4 11.06 -11.44 -18.93
N LYS A 5 10.51 -10.34 -18.40
CA LYS A 5 9.33 -9.66 -18.97
C LYS A 5 9.60 -9.05 -20.35
N VAL A 6 10.85 -8.71 -20.67
CA VAL A 6 11.23 -8.28 -22.03
C VAL A 6 10.91 -9.36 -23.06
N LEU A 7 11.05 -10.64 -22.70
CA LEU A 7 10.80 -11.76 -23.61
C LEU A 7 9.31 -12.11 -23.74
N SER A 8 8.41 -11.45 -22.99
CA SER A 8 7.01 -11.83 -22.86
C SER A 8 6.02 -10.94 -23.64
N VAL A 9 6.50 -10.06 -24.53
CA VAL A 9 5.65 -9.09 -25.23
C VAL A 9 4.79 -9.77 -26.32
N GLU A 10 5.23 -10.91 -26.84
CA GLU A 10 4.46 -11.69 -27.82
C GLU A 10 3.22 -12.35 -27.19
N ARG A 11 2.14 -12.46 -27.97
CA ARG A 11 0.80 -12.85 -27.48
C ARG A 11 0.73 -14.26 -26.89
N ASP A 12 1.55 -15.17 -27.39
CA ASP A 12 1.62 -16.57 -26.96
C ASP A 12 2.50 -16.78 -25.71
N ARG A 13 3.18 -15.72 -25.24
CA ARG A 13 4.17 -15.81 -24.15
C ARG A 13 3.66 -15.35 -22.80
N PHE A 14 2.36 -15.50 -22.55
CA PHE A 14 1.75 -15.18 -21.25
C PHE A 14 2.46 -15.88 -20.08
N VAL A 15 2.86 -17.14 -20.25
CA VAL A 15 3.60 -17.89 -19.22
C VAL A 15 4.94 -17.23 -18.88
N VAL A 16 5.65 -16.68 -19.88
CA VAL A 16 6.91 -15.96 -19.66
C VAL A 16 6.67 -14.68 -18.85
N CYS A 17 5.58 -13.97 -19.14
CA CYS A 17 5.16 -12.80 -18.37
C CYS A 17 4.89 -13.18 -16.91
N LEU A 18 4.15 -14.27 -16.69
CA LEU A 18 3.81 -14.77 -15.37
C LEU A 18 5.06 -15.17 -14.57
N VAL A 19 6.01 -15.87 -15.18
CA VAL A 19 7.30 -16.22 -14.54
C VAL A 19 8.07 -14.95 -14.17
N GLY A 20 8.19 -14.01 -15.10
CA GLY A 20 8.86 -12.74 -14.86
C GLY A 20 8.23 -11.94 -13.72
N GLN A 21 6.91 -11.87 -13.68
CA GLN A 21 6.14 -11.19 -12.64
C GLN A 21 6.24 -11.90 -11.28
N THR A 22 6.26 -13.23 -11.26
CA THR A 22 6.44 -14.02 -10.03
C THR A 22 7.80 -13.73 -9.39
N VAL A 23 8.87 -13.66 -10.19
CA VAL A 23 10.20 -13.29 -9.69
C VAL A 23 10.19 -11.87 -9.09
N VAL A 24 9.48 -10.92 -9.71
CA VAL A 24 9.33 -9.56 -9.17
C VAL A 24 8.54 -9.57 -7.85
N ALA A 25 7.45 -10.33 -7.78
CA ALA A 25 6.62 -10.45 -6.58
C ALA A 25 7.40 -11.03 -5.38
N VAL A 26 8.18 -12.08 -5.59
CA VAL A 26 9.07 -12.64 -4.55
C VAL A 26 10.11 -11.61 -4.11
N SER A 27 10.65 -10.83 -5.05
CA SER A 27 11.65 -9.79 -4.76
C SER A 27 11.07 -8.65 -3.90
N GLN A 28 9.76 -8.36 -4.04
CA GLN A 28 9.09 -7.28 -3.32
C GLN A 28 9.14 -7.45 -1.79
N ILE A 29 9.12 -8.69 -1.29
CA ILE A 29 9.24 -9.02 0.14
C ILE A 29 10.53 -8.43 0.72
N PHE A 30 11.63 -8.57 -0.02
CA PHE A 30 12.92 -8.04 0.39
C PHE A 30 12.95 -6.52 0.28
N ILE A 31 12.46 -5.95 -0.83
CA ILE A 31 12.52 -4.51 -1.14
C ILE A 31 11.78 -3.68 -0.08
N LEU A 32 10.58 -4.09 0.33
CA LEU A 32 9.79 -3.35 1.33
C LEU A 32 10.47 -3.29 2.71
N SER A 33 11.36 -4.25 3.00
CA SER A 33 12.10 -4.30 4.26
C SER A 33 13.43 -3.53 4.22
N ILE A 34 13.87 -3.05 3.04
CA ILE A 34 15.15 -2.35 2.88
C ILE A 34 15.16 -1.00 3.62
N PRO A 35 14.17 -0.08 3.45
CA PRO A 35 14.24 1.23 4.09
C PRO A 35 14.45 1.19 5.62
N PRO A 36 13.66 0.44 6.41
CA PRO A 36 13.86 0.40 7.86
C PRO A 36 15.16 -0.30 8.25
N ARG A 37 15.59 -1.33 7.50
CA ARG A 37 16.86 -2.02 7.76
C ARG A 37 18.06 -1.12 7.46
N LEU A 38 18.05 -0.44 6.32
CA LEU A 38 19.11 0.46 5.91
C LEU A 38 19.22 1.64 6.87
N ALA A 39 18.09 2.25 7.23
CA ALA A 39 18.02 3.33 8.19
C ALA A 39 18.65 2.92 9.54
N ALA A 40 18.26 1.75 10.06
CA ALA A 40 18.79 1.23 11.33
C ALA A 40 20.29 0.90 11.30
N VAL A 41 20.81 0.44 10.16
CA VAL A 41 22.21 -0.01 10.01
C VAL A 41 23.18 1.14 9.77
N TRP A 42 22.75 2.19 9.07
CA TRP A 42 23.63 3.24 8.57
C TRP A 42 23.46 4.59 9.26
N PHE A 43 22.32 4.83 9.91
CA PHE A 43 22.02 6.14 10.48
C PHE A 43 21.94 6.09 12.01
N SER A 44 22.18 7.25 12.62
CA SER A 44 22.03 7.44 14.06
C SER A 44 20.54 7.40 14.46
N ALA A 45 20.24 7.07 15.73
CA ALA A 45 18.87 6.93 16.21
C ALA A 45 17.97 8.16 15.93
N GLN A 46 18.55 9.36 15.86
CA GLN A 46 17.86 10.62 15.58
C GLN A 46 17.49 10.78 14.10
N GLU A 47 18.19 10.09 13.20
CA GLU A 47 18.05 10.21 11.75
C GLU A 47 17.37 8.99 11.10
N VAL A 48 17.26 7.86 11.83
CA VAL A 48 16.63 6.62 11.35
C VAL A 48 15.23 6.86 10.79
N SER A 49 14.39 7.62 11.49
CA SER A 49 13.02 7.91 11.03
C SER A 49 13.03 8.69 9.71
N ARG A 50 13.87 9.71 9.58
CA ARG A 50 13.98 10.51 8.35
C ARG A 50 14.50 9.67 7.18
N ALA A 51 15.56 8.88 7.41
CA ALA A 51 16.14 8.01 6.39
C ALA A 51 15.15 6.92 5.93
N CYS A 52 14.39 6.34 6.86
CA CYS A 52 13.34 5.37 6.56
C CYS A 52 12.24 6.01 5.70
N SER A 53 11.76 7.19 6.09
CA SER A 53 10.73 7.93 5.36
C SER A 53 11.15 8.20 3.91
N PHE A 54 12.38 8.66 3.66
CA PHE A 54 12.87 8.84 2.28
C PHE A 54 12.82 7.55 1.45
N GLY A 55 13.18 6.41 2.02
CA GLY A 55 13.10 5.12 1.33
C GLY A 55 11.64 4.69 1.04
N VAL A 56 10.73 4.91 1.98
CA VAL A 56 9.29 4.62 1.79
C VAL A 56 8.66 5.56 0.75
N PHE A 57 9.07 6.84 0.72
CA PHE A 57 8.65 7.79 -0.31
C PHE A 57 9.03 7.30 -1.72
N GLY A 58 10.20 6.65 -1.87
CA GLY A 58 10.62 6.04 -3.13
C GLY A 58 9.63 4.98 -3.65
N ASN A 59 9.03 4.18 -2.75
CA ASN A 59 7.99 3.22 -3.13
C ASN A 59 6.74 3.92 -3.67
N GLN A 60 6.27 4.95 -2.98
CA GLN A 60 5.10 5.71 -3.42
C GLN A 60 5.33 6.42 -4.76
N LEU A 61 6.53 6.98 -4.96
CA LEU A 61 6.93 7.57 -6.23
C LEU A 61 6.93 6.53 -7.36
N GLY A 62 7.42 5.32 -7.10
CA GLY A 62 7.37 4.22 -8.07
C GLY A 62 5.93 3.86 -8.49
N ILE A 63 5.00 3.78 -7.54
CA ILE A 63 3.58 3.53 -7.82
C ILE A 63 2.98 4.68 -8.64
N ALA A 64 3.25 5.93 -8.25
CA ALA A 64 2.82 7.13 -8.95
C ALA A 64 3.29 7.15 -10.42
N LEU A 65 4.57 6.88 -10.67
CA LEU A 65 5.12 6.74 -12.01
C LEU A 65 4.51 5.56 -12.77
N GLY A 66 4.16 4.47 -12.07
CA GLY A 66 3.46 3.32 -12.63
C GLY A 66 2.04 3.62 -13.12
N PHE A 67 1.38 4.65 -12.60
CA PHE A 67 0.12 5.15 -13.15
C PHE A 67 0.31 6.09 -14.34
N LEU A 68 1.39 6.88 -14.32
CA LEU A 68 1.59 7.93 -15.31
C LEU A 68 2.25 7.44 -16.60
N ILE A 69 3.30 6.63 -16.49
CA ILE A 69 4.16 6.27 -17.62
C ILE A 69 3.47 5.27 -18.57
N PRO A 70 2.87 4.15 -18.10
CA PRO A 70 2.33 3.14 -19.02
C PRO A 70 1.23 3.67 -19.96
N PRO A 71 0.21 4.43 -19.49
CA PRO A 71 -0.81 4.97 -20.38
C PRO A 71 -0.30 6.01 -21.40
N GLN A 72 0.88 6.60 -21.17
CA GLN A 72 1.49 7.53 -22.12
C GLN A 72 2.32 6.85 -23.20
N ILE A 73 2.88 5.67 -22.90
CA ILE A 73 3.73 4.91 -23.81
C ILE A 73 2.92 3.88 -24.62
N VAL A 74 1.93 3.25 -23.97
CA VAL A 74 1.09 2.22 -24.59
C VAL A 74 -0.18 2.88 -25.10
N THR A 75 -0.06 3.53 -26.25
CA THR A 75 -1.17 4.14 -26.98
C THR A 75 -1.54 3.24 -28.14
N GLY A 76 -2.76 2.72 -28.19
CA GLY A 76 -3.23 1.91 -29.31
C GLY A 76 -4.57 1.24 -29.03
N SER A 77 -5.41 1.14 -30.06
CA SER A 77 -6.69 0.44 -29.94
C SER A 77 -6.52 -1.05 -30.22
N PRO A 78 -7.07 -1.96 -29.38
CA PRO A 78 -7.01 -3.39 -29.62
C PRO A 78 -7.87 -3.84 -30.82
N GLU A 79 -8.66 -2.95 -31.41
CA GLU A 79 -9.61 -3.26 -32.49
C GLU A 79 -8.97 -3.37 -33.88
N THR A 80 -7.80 -2.76 -34.10
CA THR A 80 -7.11 -2.75 -35.40
C THR A 80 -5.78 -3.51 -35.35
N ALA A 81 -5.37 -4.09 -36.48
CA ALA A 81 -4.09 -4.80 -36.58
C ALA A 81 -2.90 -3.86 -36.30
N GLU A 82 -2.97 -2.62 -36.81
CA GLU A 82 -1.97 -1.57 -36.57
C GLU A 82 -1.93 -1.16 -35.08
N GLY A 83 -3.09 -0.98 -34.43
CA GLY A 83 -3.16 -0.63 -33.01
C GLY A 83 -2.59 -1.72 -32.11
N LEU A 84 -2.75 -2.99 -32.47
CA LEU A 84 -2.13 -4.10 -31.74
C LEU A 84 -0.60 -4.12 -31.88
N GLU A 85 -0.05 -3.71 -33.03
CA GLU A 85 1.39 -3.56 -33.22
C GLU A 85 1.94 -2.39 -32.39
N GLU A 86 1.21 -1.28 -32.33
CA GLU A 86 1.54 -0.12 -31.50
C GLU A 86 1.57 -0.46 -30.00
N ILE A 87 0.56 -1.19 -29.51
CA ILE A 87 0.53 -1.71 -28.13
C ILE A 87 1.77 -2.59 -27.87
N GLY A 88 2.10 -3.50 -28.78
CA GLY A 88 3.27 -4.37 -28.66
C GLY A 88 4.58 -3.58 -28.60
N ARG A 89 4.72 -2.56 -29.45
CA ARG A 89 5.88 -1.66 -29.43
C ARG A 89 5.97 -0.87 -28.12
N GLY A 90 4.85 -0.33 -27.64
CA GLY A 90 4.78 0.39 -26.37
C GLY A 90 5.16 -0.49 -25.17
N LEU A 91 4.62 -1.71 -25.11
CA LEU A 91 4.97 -2.70 -24.08
C LEU A 91 6.45 -3.11 -24.14
N THR A 92 7.01 -3.23 -25.36
CA THR A 92 8.45 -3.51 -25.55
C THR A 92 9.30 -2.39 -24.98
N ILE A 93 9.00 -1.13 -25.33
CA ILE A 93 9.71 0.05 -24.79
C ILE A 93 9.62 0.08 -23.27
N LEU A 94 8.43 -0.16 -22.71
CA LEU A 94 8.22 -0.17 -21.26
C LEU A 94 9.04 -1.28 -20.57
N CYS A 95 9.01 -2.51 -21.10
CA CYS A 95 9.73 -3.64 -20.52
C CYS A 95 11.25 -3.44 -20.58
N TYR A 96 11.78 -2.99 -21.73
CA TYR A 96 13.21 -2.66 -21.85
C TYR A 96 13.58 -1.49 -20.95
N GLY A 97 12.78 -0.42 -20.89
CA GLY A 97 13.04 0.73 -20.03
C GLY A 97 13.16 0.35 -18.55
N VAL A 98 12.22 -0.46 -18.03
CA VAL A 98 12.27 -0.95 -16.65
C VAL A 98 13.47 -1.88 -16.44
N ALA A 99 13.79 -2.75 -17.39
CA ALA A 99 14.94 -3.67 -17.29
C ALA A 99 16.30 -2.94 -17.29
N ILE A 100 16.45 -1.94 -18.17
CA ILE A 100 17.65 -1.10 -18.24
C ILE A 100 17.79 -0.28 -16.97
N PHE A 101 16.74 0.41 -16.53
CA PHE A 101 16.75 1.20 -15.30
C PHE A 101 17.11 0.34 -14.08
N SER A 102 16.49 -0.84 -13.95
CA SER A 102 16.81 -1.78 -12.86
C SER A 102 18.27 -2.24 -12.90
N SER A 103 18.82 -2.47 -14.10
CA SER A 103 20.24 -2.85 -14.28
C SER A 103 21.19 -1.72 -13.89
N VAL A 104 20.88 -0.47 -14.25
CA VAL A 104 21.67 0.70 -13.85
C VAL A 104 21.68 0.86 -12.34
N VAL A 105 20.53 0.72 -11.69
CA VAL A 105 20.43 0.75 -10.22
C VAL A 105 21.24 -0.39 -9.59
N LEU A 106 21.16 -1.61 -10.12
CA LEU A 106 21.95 -2.75 -9.65
C LEU A 106 23.46 -2.48 -9.75
N VAL A 107 23.93 -2.00 -10.90
CA VAL A 107 25.35 -1.64 -11.09
C VAL A 107 25.77 -0.54 -10.12
N GLY A 108 24.92 0.48 -9.92
CA GLY A 108 25.16 1.54 -8.93
C GLY A 108 25.29 1.00 -7.51
N ILE A 109 24.45 0.03 -7.12
CA ILE A 109 24.54 -0.64 -5.81
C ILE A 109 25.85 -1.46 -5.71
N LEU A 110 26.19 -2.24 -6.73
CA LEU A 110 27.40 -3.07 -6.72
C LEU A 110 28.69 -2.25 -6.66
N LEU A 111 28.73 -1.08 -7.30
CA LEU A 111 29.90 -0.21 -7.32
C LEU A 111 29.98 0.72 -6.11
N GLY A 112 28.83 1.18 -5.60
CA GLY A 112 28.75 2.26 -4.62
C GLY A 112 28.38 1.85 -3.20
N PHE A 113 27.72 0.70 -3.01
CA PHE A 113 27.17 0.31 -1.71
C PHE A 113 28.11 -0.63 -0.95
N ARG A 114 28.51 -0.22 0.25
CA ARG A 114 29.21 -1.11 1.20
C ARG A 114 28.16 -1.86 2.02
N ASP A 115 28.49 -3.09 2.45
CA ASP A 115 27.55 -3.98 3.13
C ASP A 115 27.12 -3.44 4.51
N LYS A 116 28.06 -2.87 5.27
CA LYS A 116 27.81 -2.21 6.57
C LYS A 116 28.89 -1.18 6.90
N PRO A 117 28.59 -0.13 7.69
CA PRO A 117 29.63 0.76 8.18
C PRO A 117 30.62 0.01 9.09
N PRO A 118 31.91 0.39 9.14
CA PRO A 118 32.93 -0.31 9.93
C PRO A 118 32.67 -0.31 11.45
N ARG A 119 31.80 0.57 11.94
CA ARG A 119 31.35 0.61 13.33
C ARG A 119 29.83 0.79 13.37
N PRO A 120 29.10 0.03 14.20
CA PRO A 120 27.65 0.15 14.30
C PRO A 120 27.28 1.54 14.85
N PRO A 121 26.35 2.26 14.20
CA PRO A 121 26.01 3.63 14.58
C PRO A 121 25.16 3.74 15.84
N SER A 122 24.54 2.64 16.33
CA SER A 122 23.66 2.69 17.51
C SER A 122 23.68 1.44 18.38
N ARG A 123 23.45 1.62 19.70
CA ARG A 123 23.25 0.52 20.67
C ARG A 123 22.00 -0.31 20.35
N ALA A 124 20.97 0.29 19.74
CA ALA A 124 19.74 -0.38 19.35
C ALA A 124 19.97 -1.50 18.31
N GLN A 125 20.98 -1.36 17.46
CA GLN A 125 21.36 -2.39 16.48
C GLN A 125 21.99 -3.62 17.16
N VAL A 126 22.77 -3.41 18.22
CA VAL A 126 23.36 -4.48 19.04
C VAL A 126 22.27 -5.28 19.77
N SER A 127 21.25 -4.60 20.30
CA SER A 127 20.11 -5.27 20.95
C SER A 127 19.20 -6.03 19.96
N ARG A 128 19.10 -5.58 18.69
CA ARG A 128 18.37 -6.30 17.63
C ARG A 128 19.08 -7.58 17.18
N GLU A 129 20.41 -7.58 17.10
CA GLU A 129 21.19 -8.79 16.82
C GLU A 129 21.12 -9.82 17.96
N GLN A 130 20.83 -9.37 19.19
CA GLN A 130 20.66 -10.21 20.38
C GLN A 130 19.21 -10.69 20.59
N ALA A 131 18.25 -10.28 19.75
CA ALA A 131 16.85 -10.67 19.90
C ALA A 131 16.63 -12.13 19.45
N ASP A 132 16.13 -12.95 20.38
CA ASP A 132 16.03 -14.40 20.22
C ASP A 132 14.91 -14.81 19.24
N PRO A 133 15.18 -15.56 18.15
CA PRO A 133 14.18 -15.98 17.16
C PRO A 133 13.11 -16.93 17.72
N THR A 134 13.32 -17.49 18.91
CA THR A 134 12.40 -18.38 19.63
C THR A 134 11.05 -17.71 19.94
N GLY A 135 11.01 -16.37 20.04
CA GLY A 135 9.80 -15.59 20.30
C GLY A 135 8.85 -15.43 19.10
N TYR A 136 9.28 -15.65 17.85
CA TYR A 136 8.46 -15.36 16.67
C TYR A 136 7.19 -16.21 16.59
N TRP A 137 7.32 -17.53 16.75
CA TRP A 137 6.17 -18.45 16.69
C TRP A 137 5.23 -18.27 17.86
N HIS A 138 5.76 -17.95 19.04
CA HIS A 138 4.96 -17.62 20.21
C HIS A 138 4.14 -16.35 19.95
N SER A 139 4.80 -15.31 19.44
CA SER A 139 4.17 -14.05 19.06
C SER A 139 3.08 -14.24 18.02
N MET A 140 3.38 -14.97 16.94
CA MET A 140 2.42 -15.32 15.89
C MET A 140 1.17 -15.98 16.48
N ARG A 141 1.34 -16.96 17.37
CA ARG A 141 0.23 -17.65 18.02
C ARG A 141 -0.60 -16.73 18.92
N ASN A 142 0.05 -15.82 19.64
CA ASN A 142 -0.63 -14.86 20.52
C ASN A 142 -1.44 -13.84 19.70
N LEU A 143 -0.87 -13.33 18.62
CA LEU A 143 -1.54 -12.43 17.68
C LEU A 143 -2.81 -13.07 17.10
N LEU A 144 -2.71 -14.30 16.60
CA LEU A 144 -3.85 -15.02 16.02
C LEU A 144 -4.95 -15.36 17.04
N ARG A 145 -4.64 -15.36 18.34
CA ARG A 145 -5.62 -15.56 19.42
C ARG A 145 -6.25 -14.25 19.91
N ASN A 146 -5.70 -13.10 19.54
CA ASN A 146 -6.21 -11.81 19.95
C ASN A 146 -7.35 -11.37 19.02
N VAL A 147 -8.59 -11.46 19.51
CA VAL A 147 -9.80 -11.14 18.74
C VAL A 147 -9.80 -9.70 18.21
N ASN A 148 -9.35 -8.72 18.99
CA ASN A 148 -9.29 -7.31 18.56
C ASN A 148 -8.29 -7.14 17.41
N TYR A 149 -7.14 -7.82 17.51
CA TYR A 149 -6.15 -7.80 16.44
C TYR A 149 -6.65 -8.53 15.18
N MET A 150 -7.34 -9.66 15.32
CA MET A 150 -7.93 -10.37 14.18
C MET A 150 -9.02 -9.55 13.47
N LEU A 151 -9.84 -8.81 14.22
CA LEU A 151 -10.79 -7.85 13.65
C LEU A 151 -10.04 -6.74 12.89
N LEU A 152 -8.99 -6.16 13.49
CA LEU A 152 -8.16 -5.17 12.83
C LEU A 152 -7.53 -5.72 11.55
N LEU A 153 -6.97 -6.94 11.61
CA LEU A 153 -6.37 -7.66 10.49
C LEU A 153 -7.33 -7.78 9.31
N VAL A 154 -8.58 -8.16 9.57
CA VAL A 154 -9.63 -8.28 8.54
C VAL A 154 -10.04 -6.90 8.02
N THR A 155 -10.30 -5.93 8.89
CA THR A 155 -10.72 -4.58 8.47
C THR A 155 -9.66 -3.87 7.65
N TYR A 156 -8.39 -4.12 7.98
CA TYR A 156 -7.23 -3.60 7.27
C TYR A 156 -7.11 -4.23 5.89
N GLY A 157 -7.24 -5.56 5.83
CA GLY A 157 -7.29 -6.29 4.58
C GLY A 157 -8.38 -5.78 3.66
N ILE A 158 -9.59 -5.57 4.18
CA ILE A 158 -10.72 -5.03 3.40
C ILE A 158 -10.40 -3.65 2.83
N ASN A 159 -9.97 -2.69 3.65
CA ASN A 159 -9.75 -1.31 3.18
C ASN A 159 -8.63 -1.26 2.13
N VAL A 160 -7.46 -1.81 2.46
CA VAL A 160 -6.29 -1.80 1.57
C VAL A 160 -6.53 -2.65 0.32
N GLY A 161 -7.22 -3.78 0.47
CA GLY A 161 -7.60 -4.65 -0.66
C GLY A 161 -8.56 -3.94 -1.61
N THR A 162 -9.52 -3.18 -1.08
CA THR A 162 -10.42 -2.36 -1.90
C THR A 162 -9.65 -1.26 -2.62
N PHE A 163 -8.71 -0.59 -1.94
CA PHE A 163 -7.83 0.40 -2.57
C PHE A 163 -7.01 -0.20 -3.72
N TYR A 164 -6.47 -1.42 -3.55
CA TYR A 164 -5.73 -2.13 -4.61
C TYR A 164 -6.63 -2.49 -5.79
N ALA A 165 -7.86 -2.96 -5.53
CA ALA A 165 -8.82 -3.29 -6.58
C ALA A 165 -9.20 -2.05 -7.41
N ILE A 166 -9.53 -0.94 -6.74
CA ILE A 166 -9.86 0.32 -7.41
C ILE A 166 -8.65 0.83 -8.20
N SER A 167 -7.48 0.87 -7.59
CA SER A 167 -6.22 1.26 -8.23
C SER A 167 -5.94 0.46 -9.50
N THR A 168 -6.19 -0.85 -9.47
CA THR A 168 -5.94 -1.74 -10.62
C THR A 168 -6.97 -1.55 -11.73
N LEU A 169 -8.25 -1.37 -11.37
CA LEU A 169 -9.36 -1.25 -12.31
C LEU A 169 -9.64 0.20 -12.73
N LEU A 170 -8.92 1.17 -12.17
CA LEU A 170 -9.15 2.61 -12.35
C LEU A 170 -9.25 2.99 -13.82
N ASN A 171 -8.25 2.60 -14.62
CA ASN A 171 -8.22 2.92 -16.04
C ASN A 171 -9.41 2.30 -16.79
N GLN A 172 -9.76 1.05 -16.50
CA GLN A 172 -10.87 0.36 -17.18
C GLN A 172 -12.21 1.02 -16.87
N VAL A 173 -12.44 1.37 -15.60
CA VAL A 173 -13.66 2.05 -15.16
C VAL A 173 -13.72 3.46 -15.75
N PHE A 174 -12.64 4.24 -15.66
CA PHE A 174 -12.60 5.61 -16.15
C PHE A 174 -12.82 5.71 -17.67
N LEU A 175 -12.17 4.86 -18.46
CA LEU A 175 -12.27 4.86 -19.92
C LEU A 175 -13.66 4.43 -20.44
N THR A 176 -14.50 3.84 -19.58
CA THR A 176 -15.92 3.57 -19.91
C THR A 176 -16.72 4.87 -20.10
N TYR A 177 -16.38 5.92 -19.33
CA TYR A 177 -17.05 7.22 -19.39
C TYR A 177 -16.29 8.25 -20.24
N PHE A 178 -14.95 8.17 -20.23
CA PHE A 178 -14.07 9.09 -20.94
C PHE A 178 -13.26 8.35 -22.00
N LYS A 179 -13.88 8.07 -23.16
CA LYS A 179 -13.23 7.36 -24.26
C LYS A 179 -11.99 8.11 -24.76
N ASP A 180 -10.98 7.34 -25.14
CA ASP A 180 -9.70 7.82 -25.71
C ASP A 180 -8.90 8.78 -24.79
N GLN A 181 -9.19 8.78 -23.49
CA GLN A 181 -8.51 9.62 -22.50
C GLN A 181 -7.54 8.83 -21.60
N GLU A 182 -6.72 7.97 -22.19
CA GLU A 182 -5.76 7.11 -21.47
C GLU A 182 -4.75 7.94 -20.67
N THR A 183 -4.29 9.04 -21.23
CA THR A 183 -3.37 9.98 -20.56
C THR A 183 -4.02 10.61 -19.34
N THR A 184 -5.27 11.04 -19.44
CA THR A 184 -6.05 11.59 -18.31
C THR A 184 -6.29 10.54 -17.23
N ALA A 185 -6.56 9.28 -17.61
CA ALA A 185 -6.69 8.17 -16.68
C ALA A 185 -5.40 7.96 -15.86
N GLY A 186 -4.23 8.06 -16.52
CA GLY A 186 -2.94 8.04 -15.85
C GLY A 186 -2.75 9.19 -14.86
N TRP A 187 -3.15 10.42 -15.21
CA TRP A 187 -3.15 11.57 -14.30
C TRP A 187 -4.12 11.41 -13.13
N LEU A 188 -5.29 10.79 -13.36
CA LEU A 188 -6.25 10.49 -12.32
C LEU A 188 -5.65 9.50 -11.30
N GLY A 189 -5.02 8.43 -11.77
CA GLY A 189 -4.29 7.48 -10.92
C GLY A 189 -3.11 8.10 -10.18
N LEU A 190 -2.37 9.00 -10.82
CA LEU A 190 -1.32 9.76 -10.15
C LEU A 190 -1.89 10.61 -9.01
N SER A 191 -2.99 11.31 -9.25
CA SER A 191 -3.65 12.16 -8.26
C SER A 191 -4.17 11.36 -7.06
N LEU A 192 -4.70 10.15 -7.30
CA LEU A 192 -5.11 9.18 -6.28
C LEU A 192 -3.93 8.83 -5.34
N VAL A 193 -2.75 8.54 -5.91
CA VAL A 193 -1.57 8.15 -5.12
C VAL A 193 -0.99 9.34 -4.36
N ILE A 194 -0.83 10.50 -5.00
CA ILE A 194 -0.26 11.70 -4.36
C ILE A 194 -1.14 12.19 -3.21
N SER A 195 -2.46 12.29 -3.44
CA SER A 195 -3.40 12.65 -2.37
C SER A 195 -3.36 11.64 -1.23
N GLY A 196 -3.20 10.35 -1.54
CA GLY A 196 -2.99 9.30 -0.55
C GLY A 196 -1.73 9.46 0.29
N MET A 197 -0.62 9.90 -0.30
CA MET A 197 0.61 10.22 0.44
C MET A 197 0.41 11.40 1.41
N VAL A 198 -0.34 12.42 0.99
CA VAL A 198 -0.69 13.53 1.89
C VAL A 198 -1.58 13.03 3.03
N GLY A 199 -2.55 12.17 2.69
CA GLY A 199 -3.45 11.54 3.67
C GLY A 199 -2.71 10.70 4.71
N SER A 200 -1.74 9.89 4.32
CA SER A 200 -0.95 9.08 5.25
C SER A 200 -0.15 9.93 6.24
N VAL A 201 0.46 11.02 5.78
CA VAL A 201 1.19 11.96 6.65
C VAL A 201 0.23 12.68 7.59
N LEU A 202 -0.84 13.29 7.08
CA LEU A 202 -1.77 14.06 7.91
C LEU A 202 -2.53 13.19 8.91
N CYS A 203 -3.00 12.00 8.50
CA CYS A 203 -3.65 11.07 9.42
C CYS A 203 -2.68 10.58 10.49
N GLY A 204 -1.40 10.35 10.14
CA GLY A 204 -0.34 10.04 11.11
C GLY A 204 -0.17 11.14 12.16
N ILE A 205 -0.03 12.41 11.73
CA ILE A 205 0.10 13.56 12.64
C ILE A 205 -1.13 13.69 13.55
N VAL A 206 -2.34 13.61 12.99
CA VAL A 206 -3.59 13.68 13.76
C VAL A 206 -3.64 12.55 14.79
N LEU A 207 -3.19 11.35 14.43
CA LEU A 207 -3.15 10.23 15.35
C LEU A 207 -2.13 10.44 16.47
N ASP A 208 -0.94 10.96 16.14
CA ASP A 208 0.12 11.26 17.09
C ASP A 208 -0.32 12.32 18.11
N GLU A 209 -1.11 13.32 17.70
CA GLU A 209 -1.60 14.36 18.62
C GLU A 209 -2.82 13.90 19.43
N THR A 210 -3.76 13.21 18.80
CA THR A 210 -5.02 12.83 19.47
C THR A 210 -4.88 11.58 20.33
N HIS A 211 -3.97 10.67 19.97
CA HIS A 211 -3.83 9.32 20.52
C HIS A 211 -5.14 8.52 20.56
N ARG A 212 -6.12 8.87 19.71
CA ARG A 212 -7.43 8.22 19.65
C ARG A 212 -7.50 7.21 18.50
N TYR A 213 -6.66 6.18 18.57
CA TYR A 213 -6.46 5.16 17.52
C TYR A 213 -7.77 4.64 16.92
N LYS A 214 -8.71 4.18 17.76
CA LYS A 214 -9.99 3.65 17.29
C LYS A 214 -10.84 4.71 16.59
N GLU A 215 -11.00 5.89 17.18
CA GLU A 215 -11.88 6.94 16.66
C GLU A 215 -11.37 7.46 15.32
N THR A 216 -10.07 7.78 15.25
CA THR A 216 -9.43 8.24 14.01
C THR A 216 -9.53 7.18 12.91
N THR A 217 -9.28 5.92 13.24
CA THR A 217 -9.42 4.81 12.29
C THR A 217 -10.85 4.68 11.77
N LEU A 218 -11.86 4.78 12.66
CA LEU A 218 -13.27 4.69 12.28
C LEU A 218 -13.70 5.86 11.38
N VAL A 219 -13.29 7.08 11.72
CA VAL A 219 -13.58 8.28 10.92
C VAL A 219 -13.01 8.15 9.50
N VAL A 220 -11.74 7.77 9.39
CA VAL A 220 -11.09 7.55 8.08
C VAL A 220 -11.79 6.44 7.28
N TYR A 221 -12.26 5.39 7.95
CA TYR A 221 -13.01 4.32 7.30
C TYR A 221 -14.36 4.80 6.75
N VAL A 222 -15.11 5.56 7.54
CA VAL A 222 -16.40 6.15 7.14
C VAL A 222 -16.21 7.08 5.94
N PHE A 223 -15.18 7.92 5.95
CA PHE A 223 -14.86 8.78 4.81
C PHE A 223 -14.36 8.01 3.59
N SER A 224 -13.66 6.89 3.78
CA SER A 224 -13.29 5.99 2.67
C SER A 224 -14.52 5.37 2.01
N LEU A 225 -15.50 4.93 2.82
CA LEU A 225 -16.79 4.42 2.33
C LEU A 225 -17.57 5.52 1.59
N ALA A 226 -17.70 6.70 2.19
CA ALA A 226 -18.39 7.83 1.57
C ALA A 226 -17.71 8.25 0.26
N GLY A 227 -16.38 8.29 0.24
CA GLY A 227 -15.57 8.54 -0.95
C GLY A 227 -15.81 7.49 -2.04
N MET A 228 -15.95 6.22 -1.69
CA MET A 228 -16.21 5.16 -2.66
C MET A 228 -17.61 5.25 -3.27
N VAL A 229 -18.62 5.55 -2.44
CA VAL A 229 -19.98 5.80 -2.92
C VAL A 229 -20.00 7.04 -3.81
N ALA A 230 -19.35 8.13 -3.40
CA ALA A 230 -19.23 9.34 -4.22
C ALA A 230 -18.50 9.06 -5.54
N TYR A 231 -17.42 8.28 -5.52
CA TYR A 231 -16.68 7.87 -6.71
C TYR A 231 -17.56 7.09 -7.69
N THR A 232 -18.45 6.24 -7.17
CA THR A 232 -19.38 5.46 -7.99
C THR A 232 -20.32 6.35 -8.80
N TYR A 233 -20.88 7.40 -8.19
CA TYR A 233 -21.87 8.26 -8.84
C TYR A 233 -21.27 9.46 -9.57
N VAL A 234 -20.07 9.92 -9.18
CA VAL A 234 -19.43 11.06 -9.86
C VAL A 234 -18.99 10.71 -11.28
N LEU A 235 -18.69 9.44 -11.55
CA LEU A 235 -18.35 8.96 -12.90
C LEU A 235 -19.49 9.19 -13.90
N ASP A 236 -20.74 9.03 -13.47
CA ASP A 236 -21.93 9.27 -14.31
C ASP A 236 -22.06 10.72 -14.78
N THR A 237 -21.45 11.67 -14.07
CA THR A 237 -21.49 13.08 -14.47
C THR A 237 -20.71 13.33 -15.77
N ALA A 238 -19.75 12.47 -16.11
CA ALA A 238 -18.83 12.64 -17.24
C ALA A 238 -18.13 14.01 -17.27
N ILE A 239 -17.94 14.64 -16.10
CA ILE A 239 -17.18 15.89 -15.95
C ILE A 239 -15.87 15.58 -15.22
N LEU A 240 -14.74 15.99 -15.79
CA LEU A 240 -13.42 15.65 -15.28
C LEU A 240 -13.16 16.20 -13.86
N TRP A 241 -13.45 17.48 -13.62
CA TRP A 241 -13.05 18.14 -12.38
C TRP A 241 -13.65 17.49 -11.11
N PRO A 242 -14.97 17.18 -11.04
CA PRO A 242 -15.54 16.42 -9.93
C PRO A 242 -14.92 15.02 -9.75
N VAL A 243 -14.66 14.31 -10.85
CA VAL A 243 -14.06 12.96 -10.80
C VAL A 243 -12.66 13.02 -10.18
N PHE A 244 -11.83 13.99 -10.59
CA PHE A 244 -10.52 14.21 -9.98
C PHE A 244 -10.63 14.55 -8.50
N PHE A 245 -11.53 15.46 -8.12
CA PHE A 245 -11.70 15.87 -6.73
C PHE A 245 -12.09 14.69 -5.83
N VAL A 246 -13.10 13.91 -6.23
CA VAL A 246 -13.57 12.75 -5.46
C VAL A 246 -12.52 11.64 -5.42
N THR A 247 -11.80 11.40 -6.52
CA THR A 247 -10.72 10.41 -6.56
C THR A 247 -9.57 10.79 -5.63
N CYS A 248 -9.18 12.07 -5.59
CA CYS A 248 -8.21 12.57 -4.61
C CYS A 248 -8.68 12.36 -3.17
N LEU A 249 -9.95 12.63 -2.89
CA LEU A 249 -10.52 12.44 -1.54
C LEU A 249 -10.51 10.95 -1.14
N LEU A 250 -10.88 10.08 -2.07
CA LEU A 250 -10.84 8.63 -1.88
C LEU A 250 -9.41 8.15 -1.60
N GLY A 251 -8.44 8.58 -2.39
CA GLY A 251 -7.02 8.25 -2.22
C GLY A 251 -6.47 8.71 -0.87
N PHE A 252 -6.80 9.95 -0.49
CA PHE A 252 -6.44 10.55 0.80
C PHE A 252 -6.86 9.67 1.97
N PHE A 253 -8.14 9.29 2.05
CA PHE A 253 -8.63 8.52 3.20
C PHE A 253 -8.20 7.06 3.17
N MET A 254 -8.25 6.39 2.01
CA MET A 254 -7.84 4.98 1.92
C MET A 254 -6.35 4.78 2.18
N THR A 255 -5.49 5.66 1.64
CA THR A 255 -4.05 5.56 1.91
C THR A 255 -3.72 6.09 3.30
N GLY A 256 -4.47 7.09 3.78
CA GLY A 256 -4.41 7.60 5.15
C GLY A 256 -4.59 6.52 6.22
N TYR A 257 -5.39 5.50 5.90
CA TYR A 257 -5.65 4.37 6.77
C TYR A 257 -4.44 3.44 7.00
N LEU A 258 -3.49 3.34 6.06
CA LEU A 258 -2.33 2.43 6.17
C LEU A 258 -1.49 2.69 7.44
N PRO A 259 -0.96 3.89 7.69
CA PRO A 259 -0.18 4.15 8.89
C PRO A 259 -1.02 4.01 10.18
N LEU A 260 -2.30 4.42 10.14
CA LEU A 260 -3.21 4.25 11.28
C LEU A 260 -3.37 2.78 11.66
N GLY A 261 -3.47 1.89 10.67
CA GLY A 261 -3.58 0.45 10.89
C GLY A 261 -2.34 -0.14 11.56
N PHE A 262 -1.14 0.29 11.17
CA PHE A 262 0.11 -0.17 11.81
C PHE A 262 0.23 0.32 13.25
N GLU A 263 -0.04 1.60 13.49
CA GLU A 263 0.01 2.18 14.83
C GLU A 263 -1.05 1.56 15.76
N PHE A 264 -2.28 1.39 15.26
CA PHE A 264 -3.35 0.76 16.04
C PHE A 264 -3.05 -0.72 16.32
N ALA A 265 -2.42 -1.42 15.38
CA ALA A 265 -1.98 -2.79 15.61
C ALA A 265 -0.90 -2.86 16.68
N ALA A 266 0.12 -2.00 16.63
CA ALA A 266 1.16 -1.94 17.66
C ALA A 266 0.57 -1.69 19.06
N GLU A 267 -0.46 -0.86 19.18
CA GLU A 267 -1.17 -0.60 20.44
C GLU A 267 -1.94 -1.83 20.96
N VAL A 268 -2.70 -2.50 20.09
CA VAL A 268 -3.57 -3.65 20.45
C VAL A 268 -2.75 -4.92 20.73
N THR A 269 -1.58 -5.04 20.11
CA THR A 269 -0.74 -6.25 20.20
C THR A 269 0.36 -6.16 21.22
N PHE A 270 0.56 -5.03 21.90
CA PHE A 270 1.59 -4.91 22.94
C PHE A 270 1.46 -6.02 24.01
N PRO A 271 2.57 -6.68 24.44
CA PRO A 271 3.99 -6.41 24.14
C PRO A 271 4.59 -7.23 22.98
N GLU A 272 3.80 -7.64 22.00
CA GLU A 272 4.28 -8.41 20.85
C GLU A 272 5.17 -7.57 19.90
N PRO A 273 6.19 -8.17 19.25
CA PRO A 273 7.02 -7.49 18.25
C PRO A 273 6.20 -6.86 17.11
N GLU A 274 6.39 -5.55 16.91
CA GLU A 274 5.71 -4.76 15.86
C GLU A 274 5.92 -5.35 14.46
N GLY A 275 7.12 -5.90 14.18
CA GLY A 275 7.44 -6.50 12.90
C GLY A 275 6.55 -7.70 12.53
N THR A 276 6.19 -8.54 13.50
CA THR A 276 5.29 -9.69 13.28
C THR A 276 3.87 -9.21 12.99
N SER A 277 3.39 -8.24 13.78
CA SER A 277 2.06 -7.65 13.67
C SER A 277 1.86 -6.92 12.33
N SER A 278 2.78 -6.05 11.94
CA SER A 278 2.73 -5.34 10.66
C SER A 278 2.92 -6.26 9.45
N GLY A 279 3.71 -7.34 9.60
CA GLY A 279 3.87 -8.36 8.57
C GLY A 279 2.56 -9.09 8.25
N LEU A 280 1.82 -9.50 9.28
CA LEU A 280 0.49 -10.11 9.13
C LEU A 280 -0.53 -9.14 8.50
N LEU A 281 -0.52 -7.86 8.87
CA LEU A 281 -1.37 -6.84 8.24
C LEU A 281 -1.12 -6.72 6.74
N ASN A 282 0.15 -6.67 6.33
CA ASN A 282 0.50 -6.67 4.90
C ASN A 282 0.05 -7.95 4.20
N ALA A 283 0.23 -9.12 4.82
CA ALA A 283 -0.26 -10.38 4.27
C ALA A 283 -1.78 -10.36 4.07
N SER A 284 -2.53 -9.84 5.04
CA SER A 284 -3.98 -9.65 4.94
C SER A 284 -4.34 -8.73 3.76
N ALA A 285 -3.69 -7.58 3.64
CA ALA A 285 -3.90 -6.65 2.53
C ALA A 285 -3.66 -7.30 1.16
N GLN A 286 -2.63 -8.14 1.03
CA GLN A 286 -2.38 -8.86 -0.22
C GLN A 286 -3.46 -9.90 -0.52
N VAL A 287 -3.89 -10.69 0.48
CA VAL A 287 -4.95 -11.69 0.30
C VAL A 287 -6.26 -11.03 -0.14
N PHE A 288 -6.70 -9.99 0.55
CA PHE A 288 -7.91 -9.25 0.18
C PHE A 288 -7.73 -8.49 -1.14
N GLY A 289 -6.56 -7.92 -1.41
CA GLY A 289 -6.25 -7.27 -2.68
C GLY A 289 -6.38 -8.21 -3.87
N ILE A 290 -5.83 -9.42 -3.79
CA ILE A 290 -5.98 -10.46 -4.82
C ILE A 290 -7.46 -10.82 -4.97
N LEU A 291 -8.14 -11.14 -3.87
CA LEU A 291 -9.55 -11.55 -3.88
C LEU A 291 -10.45 -10.48 -4.51
N PHE A 292 -10.35 -9.24 -4.02
CA PHE A 292 -11.19 -8.14 -4.48
C PHE A 292 -10.85 -7.73 -5.91
N THR A 293 -9.57 -7.69 -6.30
CA THR A 293 -9.22 -7.37 -7.70
C THR A 293 -9.76 -8.42 -8.67
N MET A 294 -9.65 -9.71 -8.33
CA MET A 294 -10.16 -10.79 -9.18
C MET A 294 -11.68 -10.79 -9.26
N VAL A 295 -12.38 -10.62 -8.13
CA VAL A 295 -13.84 -10.59 -8.08
C VAL A 295 -14.36 -9.33 -8.77
N ALA A 296 -13.82 -8.16 -8.43
CA ALA A 296 -14.21 -6.89 -9.03
C ALA A 296 -13.92 -6.86 -10.53
N GLY A 297 -12.79 -7.40 -11.00
CA GLY A 297 -12.50 -7.49 -12.43
C GLY A 297 -13.52 -8.35 -13.19
N LYS A 298 -13.95 -9.49 -12.62
CA LYS A 298 -15.03 -10.30 -13.22
C LYS A 298 -16.39 -9.60 -13.16
N MET A 299 -16.71 -8.97 -12.04
CA MET A 299 -17.97 -8.23 -11.87
C MET A 299 -18.06 -7.04 -12.82
N LEU A 300 -16.94 -6.35 -13.07
CA LEU A 300 -16.87 -5.21 -13.98
C LEU A 300 -17.31 -5.61 -15.39
N VAL A 301 -16.84 -6.77 -15.87
CA VAL A 301 -17.18 -7.30 -17.21
C VAL A 301 -18.65 -7.74 -17.30
N VAL A 302 -19.19 -8.37 -16.25
CA VAL A 302 -20.54 -8.99 -16.30
C VAL A 302 -21.65 -8.01 -15.91
N TYR A 303 -21.42 -7.18 -14.90
CA TYR A 303 -22.44 -6.34 -14.25
C TYR A 303 -22.15 -4.83 -14.33
N GLY A 304 -21.04 -4.44 -14.96
CA GLY A 304 -20.62 -3.04 -15.08
C GLY A 304 -19.91 -2.49 -13.84
N ASP A 305 -19.43 -1.26 -13.96
CA ASP A 305 -18.66 -0.56 -12.95
C ASP A 305 -19.50 -0.18 -11.72
N ARG A 306 -20.74 0.27 -11.92
CA ARG A 306 -21.61 0.68 -10.80
C ARG A 306 -21.84 -0.46 -9.81
N THR A 307 -22.24 -1.63 -10.28
CA THR A 307 -22.47 -2.81 -9.43
C THR A 307 -21.18 -3.24 -8.73
N THR A 308 -20.06 -3.19 -9.44
CA THR A 308 -18.74 -3.53 -8.91
C THR A 308 -18.32 -2.58 -7.79
N ASN A 309 -18.46 -1.28 -8.01
CA ASN A 309 -18.10 -0.24 -7.04
C ASN A 309 -19.04 -0.27 -5.82
N LEU A 310 -20.32 -0.58 -6.00
CA LEU A 310 -21.26 -0.78 -4.89
C LEU A 310 -20.92 -2.04 -4.08
N ALA A 311 -20.46 -3.11 -4.71
CA ALA A 311 -20.01 -4.31 -4.00
C ALA A 311 -18.76 -4.03 -3.16
N LEU A 312 -17.80 -3.27 -3.70
CA LEU A 312 -16.62 -2.78 -2.96
C LEU A 312 -17.02 -1.83 -1.82
N SER A 313 -18.03 -0.98 -2.03
CA SER A 313 -18.62 -0.13 -0.97
C SER A 313 -19.27 -0.99 0.12
N GLY A 314 -19.96 -2.07 -0.25
CA GLY A 314 -20.51 -3.04 0.71
C GLY A 314 -19.42 -3.71 1.54
N ALA A 315 -18.29 -4.07 0.93
CA ALA A 315 -17.13 -4.58 1.67
C ALA A 315 -16.59 -3.54 2.66
N LEU A 316 -16.45 -2.28 2.25
CA LEU A 316 -16.04 -1.19 3.16
C LEU A 316 -17.06 -0.93 4.27
N LEU A 317 -18.36 -1.09 4.02
CA LEU A 317 -19.39 -0.98 5.06
C LEU A 317 -19.22 -2.09 6.10
N VAL A 318 -19.00 -3.33 5.66
CA VAL A 318 -18.68 -4.46 6.57
C VAL A 318 -17.40 -4.14 7.36
N GLY A 319 -16.36 -3.66 6.69
CA GLY A 319 -15.13 -3.20 7.33
C GLY A 319 -15.37 -2.12 8.39
N THR A 320 -16.20 -1.12 8.09
CA THR A 320 -16.56 -0.04 9.04
C THR A 320 -17.24 -0.59 10.29
N ILE A 321 -18.21 -1.50 10.11
CA ILE A 321 -18.92 -2.15 11.22
C ILE A 321 -17.94 -2.96 12.07
N LEU A 322 -17.10 -3.77 11.43
CA LEU A 322 -16.08 -4.57 12.13
C LEU A 322 -15.08 -3.68 12.89
N THR A 323 -14.66 -2.55 12.32
CA THR A 323 -13.79 -1.58 13.00
C THR A 323 -14.48 -0.97 14.22
N ALA A 324 -15.77 -0.66 14.14
CA ALA A 324 -16.54 -0.15 15.28
C ALA A 324 -16.62 -1.15 16.45
N LEU A 325 -16.63 -2.45 16.14
CA LEU A 325 -16.66 -3.54 17.14
C LEU A 325 -15.32 -3.78 17.85
N ILE A 326 -14.20 -3.27 17.31
CA ILE A 326 -12.89 -3.40 17.96
C ILE A 326 -12.92 -2.68 19.31
N ARG A 327 -12.56 -3.37 20.40
CA ARG A 327 -12.43 -2.72 21.70
C ARG A 327 -11.12 -1.95 21.77
N SER A 328 -11.19 -0.67 22.11
CA SER A 328 -10.03 0.20 22.33
C SER A 328 -9.41 -0.05 23.70
N ASP A 329 -8.90 -1.25 23.95
CA ASP A 329 -8.06 -1.49 25.12
C ASP A 329 -6.65 -0.96 24.79
N LEU A 330 -6.35 0.26 25.24
CA LEU A 330 -5.05 0.93 25.04
C LEU A 330 -3.97 0.32 25.93
N ARG A 331 -3.49 -0.88 25.56
CA ARG A 331 -2.58 -1.69 26.41
C ARG A 331 -1.19 -1.10 26.55
N ARG A 332 -0.62 -0.54 25.47
CA ARG A 332 0.73 0.05 25.47
C ARG A 332 0.75 1.36 26.23
N ARG A 333 -0.28 2.19 26.07
CA ARG A 333 -0.41 3.45 26.83
C ARG A 333 -0.61 3.20 28.32
N HIS A 334 -1.44 2.22 28.71
CA HIS A 334 -1.58 1.84 30.12
C HIS A 334 -0.26 1.32 30.72
N ALA A 335 0.52 0.57 29.96
CA ALA A 335 1.85 0.12 30.40
C ALA A 335 2.84 1.29 30.54
N GLN A 336 2.84 2.26 29.62
CA GLN A 336 3.69 3.45 29.70
C GLN A 336 3.34 4.33 30.92
N LEU A 337 2.04 4.57 31.15
CA LEU A 337 1.55 5.31 32.33
C LEU A 337 1.88 4.63 33.66
N GLN A 338 2.01 3.30 33.68
CA GLN A 338 2.44 2.54 34.86
C GLN A 338 3.97 2.53 35.05
N SER A 339 4.73 2.81 33.99
CA SER A 339 6.20 2.81 34.00
C SER A 339 6.82 4.18 34.31
N GLU A 340 6.06 5.27 34.23
CA GLU A 340 6.47 6.57 34.78
C GLU A 340 6.36 6.50 36.32
N PRO A 341 7.48 6.56 37.07
CA PRO A 341 7.39 6.69 38.51
C PRO A 341 6.70 8.02 38.78
N SER A 342 5.61 8.00 39.54
CA SER A 342 5.00 9.18 40.14
C SER A 342 6.10 10.08 40.67
N ALA A 343 6.38 11.18 39.98
CA ALA A 343 7.26 12.23 40.45
C ALA A 343 6.66 12.69 41.77
N ILE A 344 7.29 12.24 42.85
CA ILE A 344 6.87 12.50 44.22
C ILE A 344 6.77 14.01 44.37
N VAL A 345 5.56 14.47 44.64
CA VAL A 345 5.29 15.78 45.21
C VAL A 345 6.11 15.88 46.49
N SER A 346 7.21 16.62 46.48
CA SER A 346 7.83 17.15 47.68
C SER A 346 7.56 18.65 47.73
N THR A 347 6.59 18.99 48.58
CA THR A 347 6.25 20.33 49.09
C THR A 347 7.43 21.10 49.61
#